data_AF-A0A0C2Y1F4-F1
#
_entry.id   AF-A0A0C2Y1F4-F1
#
_cell.length_a   1.000
_cell.length_b   1.000
_cell.length_c   1.000
_cell.angle_alpha   90.00
_cell.angle_beta   90.00
_cell.angle_gamma   90.00
#
_symmetry.space_group_name_H-M   'P 1'
#
loop_
_entity.id
_entity.type
_entity.pdbx_description
1 polymer ?
#
loop_
_entity_poly.entity_id
_entity_poly.type
_entity_poly.pdbx_seq_one_letter_code
_entity_poly.pdbx_strand_id
1 'polypeptide(L)'
;MLTTEPGSKPGTEGFLMDLDVARLESESINVNTEIDVPPLRRPGGGMTASTVTTHTTFGPNVMRGAPITGTAHFMAADILQAIYMGTSIQHEPKHDIESFIYVLAYSVARKAVIGPTNLDTDQKKQLQSHFHHNFGRMTLFDILASRKGYMPLSVRDYFPGIMSPPMVRLMAVLATFLLDSASTEIRQGKPLTHESVLSALDDAIQSFD
;
A
#
# COMPACT_ATOMS: atom_id res chain seq x y z
N MET A 1 10.05 -17.29 17.40
CA MET A 1 9.05 -16.99 18.44
C MET A 1 8.82 -15.49 18.42
N LEU A 2 7.67 -15.04 17.93
CA LEU A 2 7.26 -13.63 18.07
C LEU A 2 6.55 -13.52 19.41
N THR A 3 7.17 -12.79 20.32
CA THR A 3 6.64 -12.48 21.64
C THR A 3 5.32 -11.73 21.50
N THR A 4 4.28 -12.28 22.11
CA THR A 4 3.04 -11.57 22.45
C THR A 4 3.40 -10.41 23.37
N GLU A 5 3.37 -9.18 22.85
CA GLU A 5 3.56 -7.97 23.65
C GLU A 5 2.29 -7.74 24.52
N PRO A 6 2.42 -7.50 25.83
CA PRO A 6 1.29 -7.31 26.73
C PRO A 6 0.76 -5.88 26.61
N GLY A 7 -0.51 -5.71 26.25
CA GLY A 7 -1.19 -4.41 26.43
C GLY A 7 -2.37 -4.07 25.53
N SER A 8 -2.61 -4.77 24.41
CA SER A 8 -3.73 -4.42 23.53
C SER A 8 -5.05 -4.99 24.05
N LYS A 9 -6.05 -4.12 24.27
CA LYS A 9 -7.41 -4.54 24.63
C LYS A 9 -8.12 -5.16 23.41
N PRO A 10 -8.92 -6.23 23.58
CA PRO A 10 -9.73 -6.79 22.50
C PRO A 10 -10.64 -5.71 21.88
N GLY A 11 -10.61 -5.55 20.55
CA GLY A 11 -11.39 -4.53 19.86
C GLY A 11 -10.64 -3.23 19.49
N THR A 12 -9.33 -3.13 19.78
CA THR A 12 -8.43 -2.08 19.23
C THR A 12 -7.72 -2.52 17.94
N GLU A 13 -8.26 -3.51 17.25
CA GLU A 13 -7.72 -4.08 16.01
C GLU A 13 -8.14 -3.22 14.80
N GLY A 14 -7.78 -1.93 14.82
CA GLY A 14 -7.92 -1.00 13.70
C GLY A 14 -6.70 -1.08 12.79
N PHE A 15 -6.84 -1.81 11.70
CA PHE A 15 -5.77 -2.41 10.88
C PHE A 15 -4.67 -1.46 10.34
N LEU A 16 -4.81 -0.12 10.35
CA LEU A 16 -3.81 0.79 9.74
C LEU A 16 -3.57 2.13 10.44
N MET A 17 -4.34 2.53 11.46
CA MET A 17 -4.22 3.90 12.03
C MET A 17 -3.45 3.97 13.35
N ASP A 18 -3.49 2.91 14.17
CA ASP A 18 -3.02 2.99 15.56
C ASP A 18 -1.54 2.64 15.76
N LEU A 19 -0.91 1.92 14.82
CA LEU A 19 0.43 1.37 15.10
C LEU A 19 1.55 2.42 15.05
N ASP A 20 1.43 3.41 14.17
CA ASP A 20 2.44 4.46 13.99
C ASP A 20 2.04 5.79 14.65
N VAL A 21 0.74 6.11 14.73
CA VAL A 21 0.25 7.36 15.35
C VAL A 21 0.34 7.31 16.87
N ALA A 22 0.22 6.14 17.50
CA ALA A 22 0.36 6.00 18.96
C ALA A 22 1.79 6.22 19.49
N ARG A 23 2.82 6.27 18.61
CA ARG A 23 4.24 6.43 19.00
C ARG A 23 4.82 7.81 18.68
N LEU A 24 4.06 8.69 18.05
CA LEU A 24 4.53 10.01 17.67
C LEU A 24 4.17 11.00 18.76
N GLU A 25 5.15 11.38 19.58
CA GLU A 25 5.03 12.55 20.44
C GLU A 25 4.68 13.77 19.57
N SER A 26 3.67 14.49 20.03
CA SER A 26 2.62 15.18 19.27
C SER A 26 3.04 16.47 18.52
N GLU A 27 4.32 16.73 18.30
CA GLU A 27 4.75 18.07 17.86
C GLU A 27 5.41 18.14 16.47
N SER A 28 5.63 17.03 15.77
CA SER A 28 6.48 17.05 14.57
C SER A 28 5.85 16.62 13.24
N ILE A 29 4.58 16.17 13.19
CA ILE A 29 4.06 15.48 11.99
C ILE A 29 2.88 16.13 11.27
N ASN A 30 2.12 17.03 11.88
CA ASN A 30 0.91 17.51 11.20
C ASN A 30 0.96 19.01 10.92
N VAL A 31 1.56 19.38 9.78
CA VAL A 31 1.09 20.57 9.07
C VAL A 31 0.15 20.08 7.97
N ASN A 32 -1.09 19.79 8.37
CA ASN A 32 -2.21 19.70 7.44
C ASN A 32 -2.44 21.12 6.91
N THR A 33 -2.04 21.37 5.68
CA THR A 33 -2.41 22.63 5.02
C THR A 33 -3.71 22.37 4.30
N GLU A 34 -4.81 22.91 4.82
CA GLU A 34 -6.07 22.97 4.11
C GLU A 34 -5.95 24.02 3.01
N ILE A 35 -6.05 23.59 1.76
CA ILE A 35 -6.05 24.48 0.61
C ILE A 35 -7.46 24.50 0.04
N ASP A 36 -8.06 25.68 0.04
CA ASP A 36 -9.35 25.92 -0.62
C ASP A 36 -9.16 25.82 -2.14
N VAL A 37 -9.81 24.84 -2.77
CA VAL A 37 -9.80 24.70 -4.22
C VAL A 37 -11.02 25.42 -4.80
N PRO A 38 -10.80 26.49 -5.58
CA PRO A 38 -11.90 27.23 -6.16
C PRO A 38 -12.65 26.38 -7.21
N PRO A 39 -13.97 26.60 -7.37
CA PRO A 39 -14.79 25.98 -8.40
C PRO A 39 -14.18 26.01 -9.80
N LEU A 40 -14.06 24.84 -10.43
CA LEU A 40 -13.63 24.66 -11.81
C LEU A 40 -14.83 24.51 -12.75
N ARG A 41 -14.72 25.07 -13.96
CA ARG A 41 -15.78 25.04 -14.97
C ARG A 41 -15.73 23.72 -15.74
N ARG A 42 -16.82 22.93 -15.70
CA ARG A 42 -16.91 21.64 -16.40
C ARG A 42 -17.17 21.82 -17.91
N PRO A 43 -16.76 20.87 -18.76
CA PRO A 43 -17.18 20.81 -20.15
C PRO A 43 -18.68 20.50 -20.20
N GLY A 44 -19.50 21.54 -20.32
CA GLY A 44 -20.96 21.47 -20.15
C GLY A 44 -21.58 22.66 -19.40
N GLY A 45 -20.75 23.59 -18.88
CA GLY A 45 -21.21 24.88 -18.35
C GLY A 45 -21.54 24.90 -16.85
N GLY A 46 -21.55 23.74 -16.18
CA GLY A 46 -21.69 23.65 -14.72
C GLY A 46 -20.37 23.91 -13.96
N MET A 47 -20.46 24.48 -12.76
CA MET A 47 -19.31 24.67 -11.86
C MET A 47 -19.16 23.48 -10.90
N THR A 48 -17.94 23.09 -10.54
CA THR A 48 -17.71 22.18 -9.40
C THR A 48 -17.95 22.93 -8.09
N ALA A 49 -18.36 22.23 -7.03
CA ALA A 49 -18.40 22.82 -5.69
C ALA A 49 -16.98 23.15 -5.20
N SER A 50 -16.84 24.18 -4.35
CA SER A 50 -15.60 24.45 -3.63
C SER A 50 -15.24 23.21 -2.82
N THR A 51 -13.99 22.76 -2.90
CA THR A 51 -13.52 21.56 -2.19
C THR A 51 -12.29 21.91 -1.38
N VAL A 52 -12.21 21.43 -0.15
CA VAL A 52 -11.01 21.54 0.67
C VAL A 52 -10.13 20.33 0.36
N THR A 53 -8.89 20.57 -0.06
CA THR A 53 -7.89 19.50 -0.18
C THR A 53 -6.90 19.61 0.95
N THR A 54 -6.63 18.48 1.61
CA THR A 54 -5.62 18.37 2.65
C THR A 54 -4.27 18.07 2.02
N HIS A 55 -3.30 18.97 2.19
CA HIS A 55 -1.90 18.71 1.86
C HIS A 55 -1.16 18.27 3.13
N THR A 56 -0.65 17.03 3.14
CA THR A 56 0.19 16.52 4.23
C THR A 56 1.65 16.82 3.91
N THR A 57 2.28 17.66 4.73
CA THR A 57 3.68 18.04 4.56
C THR A 57 4.51 17.35 5.63
N PHE A 58 5.34 16.37 5.24
CA PHE A 58 6.23 15.68 6.18
C PHE A 58 7.44 16.55 6.49
N GLY A 59 7.62 16.91 7.77
CA GLY A 59 8.75 17.72 8.20
C GLY A 59 10.09 16.95 8.15
N PRO A 60 11.24 17.65 8.07
CA PRO A 60 12.58 17.03 8.03
C PRO A 60 12.94 16.25 9.30
N ASN A 61 12.25 16.51 10.43
CA ASN A 61 12.46 15.80 11.69
C ASN A 61 11.79 14.43 11.74
N VAL A 62 10.84 14.13 10.84
CA VAL A 62 10.27 12.79 10.69
C VAL A 62 11.35 11.80 10.25
N MET A 63 12.32 12.27 9.45
CA MET A 63 13.41 11.47 8.88
C MET A 63 14.54 11.10 9.85
N ARG A 64 14.60 11.70 11.04
CA ARG A 64 15.68 11.44 12.01
C ARG A 64 15.18 10.67 13.23
N GLY A 65 15.06 9.36 13.08
CA GLY A 65 15.17 8.43 14.20
C GLY A 65 13.89 7.78 14.72
N ALA A 66 12.71 8.13 14.22
CA ALA A 66 11.50 7.35 14.49
C ALA A 66 11.40 6.18 13.49
N PRO A 67 10.97 4.97 13.90
CA PRO A 67 10.68 3.90 12.95
C PRO A 67 9.46 4.29 12.12
N ILE A 68 9.67 5.00 11.00
CA ILE A 68 8.66 5.25 9.95
C ILE A 68 8.41 3.95 9.17
N THR A 69 8.36 2.80 9.85
CA THR A 69 8.42 1.50 9.18
C THR A 69 7.03 0.92 8.97
N GLY A 70 6.04 1.16 9.83
CA GLY A 70 4.72 0.55 9.68
C GLY A 70 4.00 0.99 8.40
N THR A 71 3.83 2.29 8.24
CA THR A 71 3.05 2.91 7.17
C THR A 71 3.79 2.95 5.84
N ALA A 72 5.13 3.08 5.87
CA ALA A 72 5.94 3.13 4.64
C ALA A 72 5.82 1.87 3.78
N HIS A 73 5.57 0.70 4.39
CA HIS A 73 5.32 -0.53 3.64
C HIS A 73 4.06 -0.44 2.76
N PHE A 74 3.13 0.45 3.05
CA PHE A 74 1.89 0.58 2.28
C PHE A 74 1.88 1.83 1.42
N MET A 75 2.83 2.75 1.56
CA MET A 75 2.87 3.95 0.72
C MET A 75 3.12 3.61 -0.76
N ALA A 76 2.50 4.42 -1.63
CA ALA A 76 2.71 4.39 -3.07
C ALA A 76 4.17 4.65 -3.46
N ALA A 77 4.62 4.09 -4.58
CA ALA A 77 6.01 4.18 -5.02
C ALA A 77 6.46 5.64 -5.25
N ASP A 78 5.58 6.47 -5.84
CA ASP A 78 5.84 7.89 -6.10
C ASP A 78 6.01 8.70 -4.79
N ILE A 79 5.20 8.40 -3.77
CA ILE A 79 5.31 9.01 -2.43
C ILE A 79 6.63 8.61 -1.78
N LEU A 80 6.98 7.32 -1.81
CA LEU A 80 8.24 6.82 -1.27
C LEU A 80 9.45 7.46 -1.98
N GLN A 81 9.38 7.62 -3.29
CA GLN A 81 10.41 8.29 -4.07
C GLN A 81 10.53 9.77 -3.71
N ALA A 82 9.42 10.48 -3.56
CA ALA A 82 9.42 11.89 -3.17
C ALA A 82 10.04 12.09 -1.77
N ILE A 83 9.67 11.24 -0.80
CA ILE A 83 10.26 11.24 0.55
C ILE A 83 11.77 10.95 0.47
N TYR A 84 12.18 9.96 -0.32
CA TYR A 84 13.59 9.60 -0.49
C TYR A 84 14.41 10.73 -1.12
N MET A 85 13.86 11.43 -2.11
CA MET A 85 14.51 12.55 -2.81
C MET A 85 14.39 13.88 -2.05
N GLY A 86 13.62 13.94 -0.97
CA GLY A 86 13.33 15.18 -0.24
C GLY A 86 12.52 16.19 -1.06
N THR A 87 11.70 15.72 -2.00
CA THR A 87 10.87 16.54 -2.88
C THR A 87 9.41 16.49 -2.43
N SER A 88 8.63 17.54 -2.74
CA SER A 88 7.18 17.49 -2.56
C SER A 88 6.53 16.73 -3.72
N ILE A 89 5.41 16.09 -3.42
CA ILE A 89 4.52 15.48 -4.41
C ILE A 89 3.07 15.79 -4.02
N GLN A 90 2.24 16.07 -5.02
CA GLN A 90 0.81 16.19 -4.79
C GLN A 90 0.21 14.81 -4.55
N HIS A 91 -0.52 14.65 -3.45
CA HIS A 91 -1.26 13.41 -3.20
C HIS A 91 -2.42 13.27 -4.20
N GLU A 92 -2.55 12.09 -4.80
CA GLU A 92 -3.56 11.79 -5.82
C GLU A 92 -4.28 10.49 -5.46
N PRO A 93 -5.54 10.28 -5.92
CA PRO A 93 -6.29 9.06 -5.64
C PRO A 93 -5.56 7.75 -6.00
N LYS A 94 -4.69 7.78 -7.02
CA LYS A 94 -3.87 6.62 -7.42
C LYS A 94 -2.98 6.11 -6.27
N HIS A 95 -2.52 7.00 -5.38
CA HIS A 95 -1.66 6.62 -4.27
C HIS A 95 -2.41 5.81 -3.23
N ASP A 96 -3.66 6.18 -2.94
CA ASP A 96 -4.51 5.44 -2.00
C ASP A 96 -4.87 4.07 -2.57
N ILE A 97 -5.12 3.99 -3.88
CA ILE A 97 -5.41 2.73 -4.57
C ILE A 97 -4.18 1.82 -4.57
N GLU A 98 -2.99 2.33 -4.88
CA GLU A 98 -1.75 1.54 -4.78
C GLU A 98 -1.50 1.05 -3.34
N SER A 99 -1.76 1.92 -2.35
CA SER A 99 -1.64 1.55 -0.94
C SER A 99 -2.59 0.42 -0.55
N PHE A 100 -3.84 0.50 -1.00
CA PHE A 100 -4.83 -0.56 -0.81
C PHE A 100 -4.39 -1.90 -1.44
N ILE A 101 -3.79 -1.87 -2.63
CA ILE A 101 -3.29 -3.08 -3.29
C ILE A 101 -2.17 -3.73 -2.46
N TYR A 102 -1.23 -2.95 -1.91
CA TYR A 102 -0.19 -3.51 -1.04
C TYR A 102 -0.72 -4.03 0.30
N VAL A 103 -1.75 -3.39 0.85
CA VAL A 103 -2.47 -3.87 2.03
C VAL A 103 -3.12 -5.24 1.76
N LEU A 104 -3.76 -5.41 0.61
CA LEU A 104 -4.32 -6.69 0.20
C LEU A 104 -3.22 -7.75 0.07
N ALA A 105 -2.12 -7.42 -0.61
CA ALA A 105 -0.98 -8.32 -0.78
C ALA A 105 -0.39 -8.77 0.58
N TYR A 106 -0.21 -7.83 1.51
CA TYR A 106 0.22 -8.10 2.86
C TYR A 106 -0.76 -9.02 3.60
N SER A 107 -2.05 -8.73 3.51
CA SER A 107 -3.08 -9.51 4.19
C SER A 107 -3.08 -10.97 3.74
N VAL A 108 -2.98 -11.20 2.43
CA VAL A 108 -2.93 -12.55 1.86
C VAL A 108 -1.64 -13.26 2.25
N ALA A 109 -0.48 -12.62 2.09
CA ALA A 109 0.81 -13.21 2.43
C ALA A 109 0.92 -13.50 3.94
N ARG A 110 0.48 -12.58 4.80
CA ARG A 110 0.45 -12.76 6.25
C ARG A 110 -0.45 -13.91 6.65
N LYS A 111 -1.66 -13.99 6.08
CA LYS A 111 -2.59 -15.10 6.32
C LYS A 111 -1.96 -16.43 5.93
N ALA A 112 -1.25 -16.51 4.80
CA ALA A 112 -0.55 -17.71 4.38
C ALA A 112 0.62 -18.08 5.32
N VAL A 113 1.32 -17.10 5.88
CA VAL A 113 2.43 -17.32 6.83
C VAL A 113 1.93 -17.84 8.18
N ILE A 114 0.86 -17.26 8.73
CA ILE A 114 0.34 -17.60 10.06
C ILE A 114 -0.64 -18.77 10.03
N GLY A 115 -1.34 -18.95 8.92
CA GLY A 115 -2.45 -19.89 8.78
C GLY A 115 -1.99 -21.32 8.52
N PRO A 116 -2.95 -22.27 8.59
CA PRO A 116 -2.71 -23.63 8.13
C PRO A 116 -2.48 -23.61 6.61
N THR A 117 -1.40 -24.24 6.17
CA THR A 117 -1.07 -24.44 4.76
C THR A 117 -0.63 -25.88 4.55
N ASN A 118 -0.81 -26.40 3.34
CA ASN A 118 -0.33 -27.73 2.95
C ASN A 118 1.15 -27.70 2.50
N LEU A 119 1.87 -26.63 2.85
CA LEU A 119 3.27 -26.45 2.49
C LEU A 119 4.15 -27.29 3.41
N ASP A 120 5.22 -27.86 2.85
CA ASP A 120 6.25 -28.51 3.64
C ASP A 120 7.05 -27.50 4.49
N THR A 121 7.94 -28.02 5.34
CA THR A 121 8.72 -27.18 6.26
C THR A 121 9.63 -26.18 5.54
N ASP A 122 10.21 -26.56 4.41
CA ASP A 122 11.13 -25.72 3.66
C ASP A 122 10.38 -24.67 2.84
N GLN A 123 9.26 -25.05 2.22
CA GLN A 123 8.33 -24.12 1.58
C GLN A 123 7.79 -23.09 2.57
N LYS A 124 7.45 -23.50 3.80
CA LYS A 124 6.99 -22.59 4.85
C LYS A 124 8.07 -21.59 5.27
N LYS A 125 9.33 -22.02 5.37
CA LYS A 125 10.47 -21.12 5.62
C LYS A 125 10.69 -20.15 4.46
N GLN A 126 10.60 -20.63 3.21
CA GLN A 126 10.70 -19.78 2.03
C GLN A 126 9.58 -18.75 1.99
N LEU A 127 8.34 -19.12 2.32
CA LEU A 127 7.20 -18.21 2.40
C LEU A 127 7.42 -17.14 3.49
N GLN A 128 7.90 -17.53 4.68
CA GLN A 128 8.25 -16.60 5.75
C GLN A 128 9.37 -15.65 5.31
N SER A 129 10.40 -16.16 4.64
CA SER A 129 11.49 -15.36 4.11
C SER A 129 10.99 -14.38 3.04
N HIS A 130 10.12 -14.83 2.12
CA HIS A 130 9.51 -13.98 1.10
C HIS A 130 8.66 -12.87 1.73
N PHE A 131 7.85 -13.21 2.74
CA PHE A 131 7.06 -12.23 3.49
C PHE A 131 7.96 -11.20 4.17
N HIS A 132 9.00 -11.64 4.88
CA HIS A 132 9.93 -10.74 5.56
C HIS A 132 10.73 -9.87 4.58
N HIS A 133 11.08 -10.40 3.41
CA HIS A 133 11.78 -9.65 2.38
C HIS A 133 10.94 -8.48 1.83
N ASN A 134 9.62 -8.61 1.79
CA ASN A 134 8.69 -7.64 1.21
C ASN A 134 8.05 -6.70 2.24
N PHE A 135 7.86 -7.17 3.48
CA PHE A 135 7.11 -6.48 4.53
C PHE A 135 7.84 -6.39 5.87
N GLY A 136 9.10 -6.84 5.93
CA GLY A 136 9.96 -6.73 7.10
C GLY A 136 11.17 -5.81 6.90
N ARG A 137 11.21 -5.06 5.79
CA ARG A 137 12.32 -4.14 5.48
C ARG A 137 12.26 -2.93 6.39
N MET A 138 13.42 -2.41 6.77
CA MET A 138 13.50 -1.31 7.73
C MET A 138 13.88 0.03 7.09
N THR A 139 14.37 0.03 5.84
CA THR A 139 14.81 1.26 5.16
C THR A 139 13.86 1.63 4.04
N LEU A 140 13.65 2.94 3.83
CA LEU A 140 12.85 3.46 2.73
C LEU A 140 13.38 3.01 1.36
N PHE A 141 14.71 2.92 1.21
CA PHE A 141 15.35 2.45 -0.03
C PHE A 141 14.97 1.00 -0.34
N ASP A 142 15.05 0.10 0.63
CA ASP A 142 14.68 -1.31 0.45
C ASP A 142 13.19 -1.46 0.12
N ILE A 143 12.34 -0.68 0.79
CA ILE A 143 10.89 -0.67 0.54
C ILE A 143 10.64 -0.18 -0.88
N LEU A 144 11.22 0.96 -1.29
CA LEU A 144 11.08 1.51 -2.65
C LEU A 144 11.54 0.52 -3.72
N ALA A 145 12.68 -0.15 -3.52
CA ALA A 145 13.19 -1.17 -4.45
C ALA A 145 12.22 -2.36 -4.58
N SER A 146 11.65 -2.84 -3.45
CA SER A 146 10.62 -3.88 -3.45
C SER A 146 9.36 -3.46 -4.22
N ARG A 147 8.93 -2.20 -4.09
CA ARG A 147 7.76 -1.63 -4.77
C ARG A 147 7.97 -1.54 -6.29
N LYS A 148 9.12 -1.04 -6.74
CA LYS A 148 9.47 -0.99 -8.18
C LYS A 148 9.52 -2.37 -8.84
N GLY A 149 9.85 -3.40 -8.08
CA GLY A 149 9.83 -4.79 -8.55
C GLY A 149 8.45 -5.47 -8.47
N TYR A 150 7.44 -4.82 -7.90
CA TYR A 150 6.09 -5.39 -7.62
C TYR A 150 6.14 -6.72 -6.86
N MET A 151 7.25 -6.97 -6.16
CA MET A 151 7.54 -8.21 -5.46
C MET A 151 6.47 -8.61 -4.43
N PRO A 152 5.78 -7.68 -3.73
CA PRO A 152 4.72 -8.06 -2.80
C PRO A 152 3.56 -8.85 -3.44
N LEU A 153 3.28 -8.63 -4.72
CA LEU A 153 2.20 -9.31 -5.45
C LEU A 153 2.64 -10.65 -6.07
N SER A 154 3.95 -10.91 -6.12
CA SER A 154 4.54 -12.11 -6.77
C SER A 154 4.47 -13.37 -5.92
N VAL A 155 3.98 -13.30 -4.68
CA VAL A 155 3.94 -14.47 -3.76
C VAL A 155 3.18 -15.66 -4.36
N ARG A 156 2.21 -15.41 -5.25
CA ARG A 156 1.47 -16.45 -5.98
C ARG A 156 2.34 -17.26 -6.96
N ASP A 157 3.41 -16.66 -7.48
CA ASP A 157 4.27 -17.26 -8.50
C ASP A 157 5.25 -18.26 -7.85
N TYR A 158 5.59 -18.04 -6.57
CA TYR A 158 6.50 -18.87 -5.80
C TYR A 158 5.79 -19.95 -4.96
N PHE A 159 4.55 -19.70 -4.53
CA PHE A 159 3.82 -20.59 -3.63
C PHE A 159 2.45 -20.95 -4.21
N PRO A 160 2.38 -21.80 -5.24
CA PRO A 160 1.10 -22.24 -5.78
C PRO A 160 0.29 -22.95 -4.68
N GLY A 161 -0.97 -22.55 -4.49
CA GLY A 161 -1.89 -23.16 -3.53
C GLY A 161 -2.08 -22.42 -2.20
N ILE A 162 -1.36 -21.32 -1.93
CA ILE A 162 -1.66 -20.46 -0.76
C ILE A 162 -2.86 -19.52 -0.98
N MET A 163 -3.35 -19.45 -2.23
CA MET A 163 -4.46 -18.62 -2.67
C MET A 163 -5.46 -19.47 -3.45
N SER A 164 -6.73 -19.10 -3.38
CA SER A 164 -7.76 -19.65 -4.27
C SER A 164 -7.53 -19.17 -5.71
N PRO A 165 -8.03 -19.90 -6.73
CA PRO A 165 -7.88 -19.48 -8.13
C PRO A 165 -8.40 -18.05 -8.42
N PRO A 166 -9.53 -17.59 -7.86
CA PRO A 166 -9.96 -16.20 -8.04
C PRO A 166 -9.00 -15.18 -7.43
N MET A 167 -8.42 -15.47 -6.26
CA MET A 167 -7.43 -14.59 -5.63
C MET A 167 -6.14 -14.52 -6.46
N VAL A 168 -5.69 -15.64 -7.06
CA VAL A 168 -4.54 -15.65 -7.99
C VAL A 168 -4.81 -14.73 -9.19
N ARG A 169 -6.00 -14.82 -9.79
CA ARG A 169 -6.41 -13.96 -10.91
C ARG A 169 -6.47 -12.49 -10.50
N LEU A 170 -7.12 -12.17 -9.38
CA LEU A 170 -7.21 -10.81 -8.86
C LEU A 170 -5.81 -10.20 -8.66
N MET A 171 -4.93 -10.91 -7.96
CA MET A 171 -3.57 -10.44 -7.74
C MET A 171 -2.81 -10.23 -9.05
N ALA A 172 -3.13 -10.96 -10.13
CA ALA A 172 -2.48 -10.82 -11.43
C ALA A 172 -2.95 -9.58 -12.17
N VAL A 173 -4.26 -9.32 -12.13
CA VAL A 173 -4.85 -8.10 -12.68
C VAL A 173 -4.32 -6.87 -11.94
N LEU A 174 -4.30 -6.89 -10.60
CA LEU A 174 -3.79 -5.77 -9.80
C LEU A 174 -2.30 -5.50 -10.03
N ALA A 175 -1.47 -6.55 -10.18
CA ALA A 175 -0.06 -6.37 -10.55
C ALA A 175 0.07 -5.72 -11.94
N THR A 176 -0.79 -6.10 -12.89
CA THR A 176 -0.82 -5.51 -14.22
C THR A 176 -1.25 -4.05 -14.17
N PHE A 177 -2.23 -3.68 -13.34
CA PHE A 177 -2.63 -2.29 -13.17
C PHE A 177 -1.51 -1.43 -12.60
N LEU A 178 -0.79 -1.93 -11.59
CA LEU A 178 0.37 -1.24 -11.02
C LEU A 178 1.53 -1.07 -12.02
N LEU A 179 1.72 -2.06 -12.89
CA LEU A 179 2.69 -2.00 -14.00
C LEU A 179 2.26 -0.98 -15.06
N ASP A 180 1.00 -1.04 -15.50
CA ASP A 180 0.44 -0.15 -16.50
C ASP A 180 0.35 1.30 -15.99
N SER A 181 0.17 1.52 -14.70
CA SER A 181 0.08 2.84 -14.09
C SER A 181 1.42 3.50 -13.83
N ALA A 182 2.51 2.74 -13.86
CA ALA A 182 3.84 3.30 -13.70
C ALA A 182 4.20 4.15 -14.92
N SER A 183 4.21 5.47 -14.72
CA SER A 183 4.72 6.39 -15.73
C SER A 183 6.23 6.22 -15.86
N THR A 184 6.69 6.02 -17.09
CA THR A 184 8.11 6.13 -17.44
C THR A 184 8.32 7.41 -18.23
N GLU A 185 9.57 7.87 -18.36
CA GLU A 185 9.91 9.04 -19.18
C GLU A 185 9.41 8.93 -20.63
N ILE A 186 9.14 7.71 -21.11
CA ILE A 186 8.80 7.39 -22.50
C ILE A 186 7.30 7.11 -22.68
N ARG A 187 6.57 6.76 -21.62
CA ARG A 187 5.15 6.38 -21.70
C ARG A 187 4.36 6.93 -20.53
N GLN A 188 3.28 7.64 -20.84
CA GLN A 188 2.22 7.89 -19.86
C GLN A 188 1.55 6.56 -19.54
N GLY A 189 1.61 6.16 -18.26
CA GLY A 189 0.90 4.98 -17.77
C GLY A 189 -0.61 5.17 -17.86
N LYS A 190 -1.37 4.07 -17.87
CA LYS A 190 -2.83 4.13 -17.74
C LYS A 190 -3.19 4.57 -16.32
N PRO A 191 -4.17 5.47 -16.14
CA PRO A 191 -4.59 5.88 -14.80
C PRO A 191 -5.07 4.68 -13.98
N LEU A 192 -4.52 4.54 -12.77
CA LEU A 192 -5.04 3.61 -11.77
C LEU A 192 -6.29 4.24 -11.12
N THR A 193 -7.46 3.66 -11.34
CA THR A 193 -8.75 4.21 -10.88
C THR A 193 -9.48 3.26 -9.94
N HIS A 194 -10.31 3.82 -9.05
CA HIS A 194 -11.18 3.04 -8.17
C HIS A 194 -12.08 2.08 -8.98
N GLU A 195 -12.65 2.57 -10.08
CA GLU A 195 -13.51 1.78 -10.96
C GLU A 195 -12.80 0.53 -11.49
N SER A 196 -11.55 0.66 -11.96
CA SER A 196 -10.78 -0.49 -12.46
C SER A 196 -10.52 -1.54 -11.39
N VAL A 197 -10.18 -1.11 -10.17
CA VAL A 197 -9.88 -2.02 -9.05
C VAL A 197 -11.14 -2.68 -8.51
N LEU A 198 -12.24 -1.93 -8.38
CA LEU A 198 -13.53 -2.47 -7.93
C LEU A 198 -14.09 -3.47 -8.95
N SER A 199 -14.03 -3.17 -10.25
CA SER A 199 -14.43 -4.12 -11.29
C SER A 199 -13.62 -5.42 -11.22
N ALA A 200 -12.31 -5.33 -11.01
CA ALA A 200 -11.48 -6.53 -10.86
C ALA A 200 -11.82 -7.35 -9.60
N LEU A 201 -12.21 -6.69 -8.51
CA LEU A 201 -12.69 -7.34 -7.30
C LEU A 201 -14.03 -8.04 -7.54
N ASP A 202 -14.97 -7.36 -8.19
CA ASP A 202 -16.29 -7.91 -8.52
C ASP A 202 -16.16 -9.15 -9.42
N ASP A 203 -15.33 -9.08 -10.46
CA ASP A 203 -15.03 -10.22 -11.34
C ASP A 203 -14.44 -11.40 -10.56
N ALA A 204 -13.52 -11.13 -9.63
CA ALA A 204 -12.91 -12.16 -8.80
C ALA A 204 -13.96 -12.82 -7.89
N ILE A 205 -14.86 -12.05 -7.30
CA ILE A 205 -15.94 -12.55 -6.44
C ILE A 205 -16.93 -13.39 -7.24
N GLN A 206 -17.39 -12.89 -8.39
CA GLN A 206 -18.35 -13.59 -9.26
C GLN A 206 -17.78 -14.90 -9.83
N SER A 207 -16.46 -14.97 -10.03
CA SER A 207 -15.79 -16.19 -10.51
C SER A 207 -15.63 -17.30 -9.46
N PHE A 208 -16.22 -17.14 -8.27
CA PHE A 208 -16.25 -18.12 -7.18
C PHE A 208 -17.53 -18.97 -7.19
N ASP A 209 -18.58 -18.54 -7.89
CA ASP A 209 -19.83 -19.29 -8.14
C ASP A 209 -19.77 -20.15 -9.41
#